data_AF-A0A9P0AER1-F1
#
_entry.id   AF-A0A9P0AER1-F1
#
_cell.length_a   1.000
_cell.length_b   1.000
_cell.length_c   1.000
_cell.angle_alpha   90.00
_cell.angle_beta   90.00
_cell.angle_gamma   90.00
#
_symmetry.space_group_name_H-M   'P 1'
#
loop_
_entity.id
_entity.type
_entity.pdbx_description
1 polymer ?
#
loop_
_entity_poly.entity_id
_entity_poly.type
_entity_poly.pdbx_seq_one_letter_code
_entity_poly.pdbx_strand_id
1 'polypeptide(L)'
;MLPMSLAIRLSYIGAIFTQDQKDSSSELAFKYAVYKINKDKNLLPDTTLVYDVQHVPRDDSFHASKKEAVNKNQSEPLKPN
;
A
#
# COMPACT_ATOMS: atom_id res chain seq x y z
N MET A 1 8.81 2.07 38.41
CA MET A 1 8.06 2.68 37.28
C MET A 1 8.78 2.28 36.00
N LEU A 2 8.16 1.45 35.16
CA LEU A 2 8.71 1.13 33.84
C LEU A 2 8.49 2.35 32.92
N PRO A 3 9.48 2.79 32.11
CA PRO A 3 9.22 3.81 31.11
C PRO A 3 8.20 3.26 30.13
N MET A 4 7.07 3.94 29.97
CA MET A 4 6.12 3.60 28.93
C MET A 4 6.87 3.66 27.59
N SER A 5 6.88 2.51 26.93
CA SER A 5 7.58 2.25 25.69
C SER A 5 7.32 3.37 24.67
N LEU A 6 8.39 4.09 24.29
CA LEU A 6 8.46 4.89 23.07
C LEU A 6 8.56 3.94 21.87
N ALA A 7 7.56 3.07 21.69
CA ALA A 7 7.47 2.21 20.53
C ALA A 7 6.86 3.03 19.39
N ILE A 8 7.72 3.49 18.47
CA ILE A 8 7.27 4.04 17.18
C ILE A 8 6.41 2.97 16.51
N ARG A 9 5.15 3.30 16.24
CA ARG A 9 4.19 2.46 15.54
C ARG A 9 4.33 2.67 14.04
N LEU A 10 4.44 1.60 13.29
CA LEU A 10 4.39 1.62 11.83
C LEU A 10 2.98 1.28 11.37
N SER A 11 2.36 2.17 10.61
CA SER A 11 1.06 1.94 9.96
C SER A 11 1.26 1.84 8.46
N TYR A 12 0.85 0.71 7.88
CA TYR A 12 0.95 0.46 6.44
C TYR A 12 -0.39 0.76 5.74
N ILE A 13 -0.34 1.50 4.64
CA ILE A 13 -1.51 1.85 3.83
C ILE A 13 -1.26 1.48 2.36
N GLY A 14 -2.22 0.81 1.73
CA GLY A 14 -2.19 0.56 0.29
C GLY A 14 -3.05 1.56 -0.48
N ALA A 15 -2.62 1.93 -1.68
CA ALA A 15 -3.44 2.65 -2.65
C ALA A 15 -3.29 2.04 -4.05
N ILE A 16 -4.40 1.90 -4.76
CA ILE A 16 -4.42 1.43 -6.14
C ILE A 16 -4.92 2.58 -7.01
N PHE A 17 -4.10 2.96 -7.98
CA PHE A 17 -4.46 3.93 -9.01
C PHE A 17 -4.53 3.23 -10.36
N THR A 18 -5.25 3.80 -11.31
CA THR A 18 -5.13 3.32 -12.69
C THR A 18 -3.81 3.81 -13.32
N GLN A 19 -3.33 3.13 -14.36
CA GLN A 19 -2.11 3.54 -15.08
C GLN A 19 -2.22 4.97 -15.65
N ASP A 20 -3.42 5.39 -16.07
CA ASP A 20 -3.69 6.76 -16.53
C ASP A 20 -3.74 7.78 -15.40
N GLN A 21 -3.88 7.34 -14.15
CA GLN A 21 -3.82 8.18 -12.95
C GLN A 21 -2.40 8.34 -12.40
N LYS A 22 -1.41 7.76 -13.06
CA LYS A 22 -0.01 7.94 -12.67
C LYS A 22 0.34 9.43 -12.69
N ASP A 23 0.91 9.93 -11.59
CA ASP A 23 1.27 11.35 -11.42
C ASP A 23 0.07 12.31 -11.49
N SER A 24 -1.16 11.79 -11.38
CA SER A 24 -2.36 12.60 -11.30
C SER A 24 -2.44 13.40 -10.00
N SER A 25 -3.30 14.41 -9.98
CA SER A 25 -3.61 15.17 -8.76
C SER A 25 -4.04 14.28 -7.59
N SER A 26 -4.69 13.16 -7.87
CA SER A 26 -5.16 12.21 -6.85
C SER A 26 -4.00 11.43 -6.23
N GLU A 27 -3.07 10.92 -7.05
CA GLU A 27 -1.87 10.24 -6.54
C GLU A 27 -0.96 11.21 -5.76
N LEU A 28 -0.79 12.43 -6.28
CA LEU A 28 -0.01 13.46 -5.60
C LEU A 28 -0.65 13.88 -4.28
N ALA A 29 -1.98 14.04 -4.24
CA ALA A 29 -2.70 14.35 -3.01
C ALA A 29 -2.52 13.24 -1.96
N PHE A 30 -2.58 11.97 -2.38
CA PHE A 30 -2.31 10.83 -1.50
C PHE A 30 -0.90 10.89 -0.90
N LYS A 31 0.14 11.02 -1.74
CA LYS A 31 1.54 11.13 -1.28
C LYS A 31 1.73 12.33 -0.35
N TYR A 32 1.11 13.46 -0.67
CA TYR A 32 1.19 14.68 0.13
C TYR A 32 0.49 14.53 1.49
N ALA A 33 -0.66 13.84 1.54
CA ALA A 33 -1.35 13.55 2.80
C ALA A 33 -0.47 12.71 3.73
N VAL A 34 0.14 11.64 3.22
CA VAL A 34 1.07 10.81 4.00
C VAL A 34 2.27 11.63 4.48
N TYR A 35 2.86 12.45 3.59
CA TYR A 35 3.95 13.36 3.95
C TYR A 35 3.54 14.34 5.06
N LYS A 36 2.37 14.97 4.94
CA LYS A 36 1.85 15.94 5.92
C LYS A 36 1.67 15.30 7.28
N ILE A 37 1.06 14.11 7.34
CA ILE A 37 0.82 13.41 8.60
C ILE A 37 2.15 12.97 9.24
N ASN A 38 3.08 12.42 8.47
CA ASN A 38 4.39 12.02 8.99
C ASN A 38 5.24 13.22 9.45
N LYS A 39 5.01 14.41 8.88
CA LYS A 39 5.70 15.64 9.28
C LYS A 39 5.07 16.30 10.50
N ASP A 40 3.75 16.19 10.65
CA ASP A 40 3.02 16.77 11.76
C ASP A 40 2.98 15.82 12.97
N LYS A 41 3.99 15.99 13.84
CA LYS A 41 4.12 15.22 15.08
C LYS A 41 3.01 15.52 16.10
N ASN A 42 2.16 16.52 15.90
CA ASN A 42 1.02 16.76 16.78
C ASN A 42 -0.16 15.84 16.45
N LEU A 43 -0.26 15.36 15.21
CA LEU A 43 -1.37 14.51 14.78
C LEU A 43 -1.15 13.05 15.19
N LEU A 44 0.03 12.51 14.91
CA LEU A 44 0.43 11.15 15.25
C LEU A 44 1.89 11.10 15.72
N PRO A 45 2.19 11.56 16.95
CA PRO A 45 3.57 11.75 17.44
C PRO A 45 4.43 10.50 17.38
N ASP A 46 3.82 9.34 17.61
CA ASP A 46 4.51 8.05 17.69
C ASP A 46 4.16 7.12 16.52
N THR A 47 3.61 7.63 15.42
CA THR A 47 3.26 6.79 14.25
C THR A 47 3.95 7.28 12.99
N THR A 48 4.55 6.36 12.24
CA THR A 48 5.03 6.61 10.89
C THR A 48 4.16 5.82 9.92
N LEU A 49 3.56 6.54 8.96
CA LEU A 49 2.79 5.99 7.86
C LEU A 49 3.73 5.56 6.75
N VAL A 50 3.64 4.30 6.38
CA VAL A 50 4.31 3.70 5.23
C VAL A 50 3.23 3.39 4.21
N TYR A 51 3.49 3.66 2.93
CA TYR A 51 2.51 3.42 1.88
C TYR A 51 3.08 2.59 0.74
N ASP A 52 2.20 1.78 0.12
CA ASP A 52 2.44 1.08 -1.14
C ASP A 52 1.44 1.59 -2.19
N VAL A 53 1.95 1.93 -3.38
CA VAL A 53 1.11 2.35 -4.51
C VAL A 53 1.27 1.35 -5.64
N GLN A 54 0.13 0.82 -6.11
CA GLN A 54 0.09 -0.04 -7.29
C GLN A 54 -0.74 0.61 -8.39
N HIS A 55 -0.25 0.49 -9.63
CA HIS A 55 -0.95 0.97 -10.82
C HIS A 55 -1.54 -0.20 -11.60
N VAL A 56 -2.84 -0.19 -11.83
CA VAL A 56 -3.58 -1.21 -12.61
C VAL A 56 -4.11 -0.63 -13.92
N PRO A 57 -4.23 -1.42 -14.99
CA PRO A 57 -4.90 -0.96 -16.21
C PRO A 57 -6.35 -0.57 -15.93
N ARG A 58 -6.86 0.49 -16.56
CA ARG A 58 -8.22 1.01 -16.36
C ARG A 58 -9.31 0.00 -16.71
N ASP A 59 -9.07 -0.79 -17.76
CA ASP A 59 -9.98 -1.83 -18.24
C ASP A 59 -9.95 -3.12 -17.40
N ASP A 60 -9.14 -3.15 -16.35
CA ASP A 60 -8.87 -4.34 -15.54
C ASP A 60 -9.41 -4.26 -14.10
N SER A 61 -10.50 -3.50 -13.92
CA SER A 61 -11.14 -3.25 -12.61
C SER A 61 -11.56 -4.53 -11.86
N PHE A 62 -11.69 -5.66 -12.56
CA PHE A 62 -11.97 -6.98 -11.97
C PHE A 62 -10.71 -7.74 -11.47
N HIS A 63 -9.49 -7.42 -11.91
CA HIS A 63 -8.26 -8.06 -11.42
C HIS A 63 -7.67 -7.38 -10.17
N ALA A 64 -8.13 -6.19 -9.80
CA ALA A 64 -7.74 -5.54 -8.53
C ALA A 64 -8.03 -6.44 -7.31
N SER A 65 -9.08 -7.27 -7.37
CA SER A 65 -9.42 -8.23 -6.31
C SER A 65 -8.57 -9.51 -6.30
N LYS A 66 -7.80 -9.81 -7.36
CA LYS A 66 -7.15 -11.14 -7.53
C LYS A 66 -5.67 -11.19 -7.12
N LYS A 67 -5.00 -10.03 -7.00
CA LYS A 67 -3.59 -10.01 -6.57
C LYS A 67 -3.37 -10.30 -5.08
N GLU A 68 -4.40 -10.22 -4.25
CA GLU A 68 -4.31 -10.65 -2.84
C GLU A 68 -4.41 -12.18 -2.66
N ALA A 69 -4.70 -12.96 -3.71
CA ALA A 69 -4.99 -14.39 -3.61
C ALA A 69 -4.16 -15.31 -4.53
N VAL A 70 -2.97 -14.89 -4.98
CA VAL A 70 -2.00 -15.80 -5.62
C VAL A 70 -0.67 -15.78 -4.85
N ASN A 71 -0.77 -16.27 -3.61
CA ASN A 71 0.28 -17.14 -3.09
C ASN A 71 -0.28 -18.57 -3.12
N LYS A 72 -0.26 -19.20 -4.30
CA LYS A 72 -0.46 -20.64 -4.43
C LYS A 72 0.84 -21.24 -4.94
N ASN A 73 1.57 -21.80 -3.98
CA ASN A 73 2.67 -22.73 -4.18
C ASN A 73 2.35 -23.72 -5.32
N GLN A 74 3.37 -23.97 -6.15
CA GLN A 74 3.70 -25.22 -6.85
C GLN A 74 2.55 -26.07 -7.41
N SER A 75 2.54 -26.22 -8.74
CA SER A 75 2.62 -27.54 -9.40
C SER A 75 2.70 -27.36 -10.92
N GLU A 76 3.84 -27.72 -11.51
CA GLU A 76 3.98 -27.94 -12.95
C GLU A 76 2.99 -29.03 -13.40
N PRO A 77 2.29 -28.89 -14.55
CA PRO A 77 1.55 -30.01 -15.10
C PRO A 77 2.54 -30.98 -15.77
N LEU A 78 2.67 -32.17 -15.19
CA LEU A 78 3.28 -33.34 -15.84
C LEU A 78 2.60 -33.58 -17.20
N LYS A 79 3.38 -33.59 -18.28
CA LYS A 79 2.89 -33.96 -19.61
C LYS A 79 2.66 -35.48 -19.65
N PRO A 80 1.47 -35.98 -20.07
CA PRO A 80 1.30 -37.40 -20.34
C PRO A 80 1.97 -37.80 -21.67
N ASN A 81 2.57 -39.00 -21.60
CA ASN A 81 3.32 -39.80 -22.59
C ASN A 81 3.14 -39.46 -24.08
#